data_AF-A0A084VXW5-F1
#
_entry.id   AF-A0A084VXW5-F1
#
_cell.length_a   1.000
_cell.length_b   1.000
_cell.length_c   1.000
_cell.angle_alpha   90.00
_cell.angle_beta   90.00
_cell.angle_gamma   90.00
#
_symmetry.space_group_name_H-M   'P 1'
#
loop_
_entity.id
_entity.type
_entity.pdbx_description
1 polymer ?
#
loop_
_entity_poly.entity_id
_entity_poly.type
_entity_poly.pdbx_seq_one_letter_code
_entity_poly.pdbx_strand_id
1 'polypeptide(L)'
;MFNNEYPSIDELSLGSVHLMQLLGIILWLFMWFYVRNVYPGRYGIPKSKLFFVSKHFWRGVPASWSGLSPCICEEPDEIANQTIGNPANSLVRIKKLNKVYKGHSGRCKEVKDFSISIYKNNITVLLGNSGAGKTTVMNIISGMLPRTSGCIVVDEEHDYERYREQIGFCPQHNLFYSLLNCREHLELFSRLRGSSSKEAREEANTILKKVNLIDQSEVLVHALSESMKRRLSLAIAIVGKPNLLILDEPTSGLDPKSRRDVWDLLHSLRSNHTILLTTNCMEEAEMLGDWIAIMDQMELVAFGTYDSVNQDSSLIERLKIQQQGLAIGTISLTNGSLEEVFLNATHNT
;
A
#
# COMPACT_ATOMS: atom_id res chain seq x y z
N MET A 1 66.06 -17.79 35.21
CA MET A 1 65.10 -16.67 35.24
C MET A 1 65.45 -15.76 34.08
N PHE A 2 64.77 -15.69 32.93
CA PHE A 2 63.49 -16.21 32.46
C PHE A 2 63.70 -16.63 30.99
N ASN A 3 63.55 -17.91 30.67
CA ASN A 3 63.29 -18.32 29.29
C ASN A 3 61.80 -18.05 29.07
N ASN A 4 61.50 -16.96 28.38
CA ASN A 4 60.16 -16.72 27.86
C ASN A 4 60.31 -16.38 26.38
N GLU A 5 60.73 -17.38 25.60
CA GLU A 5 60.48 -17.42 24.17
C GLU A 5 58.97 -17.35 23.99
N TYR A 6 58.46 -16.17 23.63
CA TYR A 6 57.12 -16.06 23.06
C TYR A 6 57.07 -17.05 21.89
N PRO A 7 56.09 -17.96 21.83
CA PRO A 7 56.01 -18.89 20.71
C PRO A 7 55.84 -18.05 19.44
N SER A 8 56.89 -18.06 18.63
CA SER A 8 56.93 -17.52 17.28
C SER A 8 55.75 -18.14 16.56
N ILE A 9 54.68 -17.37 16.34
CA ILE A 9 53.60 -17.80 15.47
C ILE A 9 54.23 -17.91 14.09
N ASP A 10 54.41 -19.14 13.62
CA ASP A 10 54.96 -19.45 12.30
C ASP A 10 54.37 -18.49 11.25
N GLU A 11 55.27 -17.85 10.50
CA GLU A 11 55.07 -16.90 9.40
C GLU A 11 53.60 -16.68 8.96
N LEU A 12 52.89 -15.76 9.62
CA LEU A 12 51.60 -15.30 9.13
C LEU A 12 51.83 -14.50 7.83
N SER A 13 51.84 -15.20 6.69
CA SER A 13 52.05 -14.61 5.38
C SER A 13 51.00 -13.53 5.10
N LEU A 14 51.43 -12.40 4.51
CA LEU A 14 50.50 -11.36 4.06
C LEU A 14 49.39 -11.94 3.15
N GLY A 15 49.70 -13.01 2.40
CA GLY A 15 48.73 -13.75 1.60
C GLY A 15 47.63 -14.44 2.42
N SER A 16 47.95 -15.03 3.58
CA SER A 16 46.94 -15.65 4.45
C SER A 16 46.02 -14.61 5.08
N VAL A 17 46.55 -13.42 5.40
CA VAL A 17 45.74 -12.29 5.90
C VAL A 17 44.76 -11.80 4.83
N HIS A 18 45.21 -11.58 3.60
CA HIS A 18 44.34 -11.16 2.51
C HIS A 18 43.30 -12.23 2.14
N LEU A 19 43.67 -13.51 2.14
CA LEU A 19 42.73 -14.61 1.93
C LEU A 19 41.64 -14.63 2.99
N MET A 20 42.02 -14.49 4.28
CA MET A 20 41.06 -14.42 5.38
C MET A 20 40.13 -13.20 5.25
N GLN A 21 40.65 -12.04 4.82
CA GLN A 21 39.84 -10.85 4.59
C GLN A 21 38.85 -11.04 3.43
N LEU A 22 39.28 -11.68 2.33
CA LEU A 22 38.42 -11.97 1.18
C LEU A 22 37.31 -12.96 1.54
N LEU A 23 37.64 -14.02 2.30
CA LEU A 23 36.65 -14.94 2.86
C LEU A 23 35.67 -14.22 3.79
N GLY A 24 36.16 -13.30 4.61
CA GLY A 24 35.33 -12.43 5.44
C GLY A 24 34.36 -11.59 4.61
N ILE A 25 34.82 -10.92 3.56
CA ILE A 25 33.96 -10.13 2.65
C ILE A 25 32.89 -11.01 2.03
N ILE A 26 33.23 -12.20 1.54
CA ILE A 26 32.26 -13.16 0.97
C ILE A 26 31.22 -13.56 2.03
N LEU A 27 31.65 -13.88 3.25
CA LEU A 27 30.76 -14.24 4.34
C LEU A 27 29.80 -13.09 4.70
N TRP A 28 30.31 -11.86 4.81
CA TRP A 28 29.49 -10.67 5.10
C TRP A 28 28.52 -10.35 3.96
N LEU A 29 28.93 -10.49 2.70
CA LEU A 29 28.04 -10.33 1.54
C LEU A 29 26.95 -11.40 1.52
N PHE A 30 27.29 -12.65 1.82
CA PHE A 30 26.32 -13.74 1.95
C PHE A 30 25.35 -13.47 3.10
N MET A 31 25.85 -13.05 4.26
CA MET A 31 25.00 -12.74 5.41
C MET A 31 24.07 -11.56 5.11
N TRP A 32 24.58 -10.50 4.47
CA TRP A 32 23.77 -9.37 4.01
C TRP A 32 22.68 -9.84 3.02
N PHE A 33 23.04 -10.67 2.05
CA PHE A 33 22.10 -11.23 1.08
C PHE A 33 21.02 -12.09 1.75
N TYR A 34 21.40 -12.94 2.72
CA TYR A 34 20.48 -13.78 3.48
C TYR A 34 19.53 -12.94 4.34
N VAL A 35 20.07 -12.02 5.14
CA VAL A 35 19.26 -11.16 6.03
C VAL A 35 18.30 -10.31 5.22
N ARG A 36 18.73 -9.71 4.10
CA ARG A 36 17.87 -8.89 3.24
C ARG A 36 16.67 -9.66 2.67
N ASN A 37 16.83 -10.93 2.33
CA ASN A 37 15.76 -11.73 1.74
C ASN A 37 14.83 -12.35 2.78
N VAL A 38 15.35 -12.76 3.95
CA VAL A 38 14.55 -13.42 5.01
C VAL A 38 13.90 -12.38 5.93
N TYR A 39 14.55 -11.24 6.15
CA TYR A 39 14.11 -10.15 7.03
C TYR A 39 14.18 -8.80 6.31
N PRO A 40 13.27 -8.52 5.36
CA PRO A 40 13.30 -7.30 4.54
C PRO A 40 13.00 -6.00 5.33
N GLY A 41 12.67 -6.09 6.62
CA GLY A 41 12.38 -4.94 7.48
C GLY A 41 10.89 -4.57 7.46
N ARG A 42 10.60 -3.27 7.40
CA ARG A 42 9.21 -2.74 7.46
C ARG A 42 8.42 -2.92 6.17
N TYR A 43 9.11 -3.03 5.03
CA TYR A 43 8.51 -3.13 3.71
C TYR A 43 9.09 -4.32 2.96
N GLY A 44 8.23 -5.06 2.26
CA GLY A 44 8.63 -6.21 1.44
C GLY A 44 8.22 -7.55 2.03
N ILE A 45 8.15 -8.56 1.17
CA ILE A 45 7.65 -9.89 1.51
C ILE A 45 8.83 -10.79 1.89
N PRO A 46 8.89 -11.33 3.13
CA PRO A 46 9.98 -12.20 3.57
C PRO A 46 9.96 -13.51 2.79
N LYS A 47 11.13 -13.94 2.30
CA LYS A 47 11.31 -15.25 1.68
C LYS A 47 11.48 -16.35 2.73
N SER A 48 11.23 -17.60 2.33
CA SER A 48 11.42 -18.76 3.20
C SER A 48 12.89 -18.88 3.64
N LYS A 49 13.15 -19.41 4.85
CA LYS A 49 14.51 -19.48 5.41
C LYS A 49 15.51 -20.25 4.53
N LEU A 50 15.04 -21.17 3.70
CA LEU A 50 15.85 -21.99 2.79
C LEU A 50 15.63 -21.63 1.31
N PHE A 51 15.22 -20.40 1.02
CA PHE A 51 14.90 -19.95 -0.36
C PHE A 51 16.04 -20.23 -1.35
N PHE A 52 17.29 -20.08 -0.93
CA PHE A 52 18.49 -20.24 -1.76
C PHE A 52 18.82 -21.70 -2.11
N VAL A 53 18.18 -22.69 -1.49
CA VAL A 53 18.35 -24.12 -1.82
C VAL A 53 17.38 -24.54 -2.94
N SER A 54 16.27 -23.82 -3.12
CA SER A 54 15.30 -24.13 -4.15
C SER A 54 15.83 -23.82 -5.55
N LYS A 55 15.81 -24.82 -6.44
CA LYS A 55 16.16 -24.65 -7.87
C LYS A 55 15.29 -23.59 -8.58
N HIS A 56 14.12 -23.28 -8.04
CA HIS A 56 13.22 -22.25 -8.58
C HIS A 56 13.80 -20.84 -8.42
N PHE A 57 14.50 -20.57 -7.31
CA PHE A 57 15.10 -19.26 -7.02
C PHE A 57 16.19 -18.89 -8.03
N TRP A 58 17.11 -19.82 -8.30
CA TRP A 58 18.25 -19.58 -9.20
C TRP A 58 17.87 -19.57 -10.69
N ARG A 59 16.70 -20.12 -11.04
CA ARG A 59 16.22 -20.17 -12.42
C ARG A 59 15.40 -18.94 -12.83
N GLY A 60 15.22 -17.96 -11.93
CA GLY A 60 14.37 -16.79 -12.19
C GLY A 60 12.90 -17.16 -12.44
N VAL A 61 12.50 -18.39 -12.06
CA VAL A 61 11.10 -18.79 -12.10
C VAL A 61 10.46 -18.10 -10.90
N PRO A 62 9.40 -17.29 -11.10
CA PRO A 62 8.80 -16.56 -10.01
C PRO A 62 8.45 -17.56 -8.91
N ALA A 63 8.95 -17.26 -7.71
CA ALA A 63 8.69 -18.08 -6.54
C ALA A 63 7.20 -17.97 -6.22
N SER A 64 6.39 -18.81 -6.87
CA SER A 64 5.18 -19.35 -6.28
C SER A 64 5.55 -19.69 -4.85
N TRP A 65 4.93 -18.98 -3.93
CA TRP A 65 5.29 -18.91 -2.55
C TRP A 65 5.55 -20.32 -2.00
N SER A 66 6.78 -20.60 -1.60
CA SER A 66 7.13 -21.85 -0.95
C SER A 66 6.47 -21.88 0.44
N GLY A 67 5.18 -22.22 0.49
CA GLY A 67 4.36 -22.28 1.71
C GLY A 67 2.91 -21.79 1.57
N LEU A 68 2.52 -21.16 0.46
CA LEU A 68 1.10 -20.94 0.12
C LEU A 68 0.76 -21.84 -1.05
N SER A 69 -0.40 -22.51 -1.00
CA SER A 69 -0.93 -23.27 -2.13
C SER A 69 -0.81 -22.43 -3.40
N PRO A 70 -0.34 -23.00 -4.54
CA PRO A 70 -0.38 -22.30 -5.80
C PRO A 70 -1.79 -21.74 -5.99
N CYS A 71 -1.90 -20.48 -6.44
CA CYS A 71 -3.18 -19.90 -6.79
C CYS A 71 -3.75 -20.72 -7.96
N ILE A 72 -4.51 -21.77 -7.65
CA ILE A 72 -5.38 -22.42 -8.62
C ILE A 72 -6.54 -21.45 -8.76
N CYS A 73 -6.39 -20.52 -9.69
CA CYS A 73 -7.55 -19.87 -10.26
C CYS A 73 -8.24 -20.97 -11.06
N GLU A 74 -9.34 -21.51 -10.54
CA GLU A 74 -10.28 -22.27 -11.39
C GLU A 74 -10.62 -21.42 -12.62
N GLU A 75 -10.84 -22.10 -13.74
CA GLU A 75 -11.03 -21.55 -15.08
C GLU A 75 -11.94 -20.29 -15.11
N PRO A 76 -11.75 -19.40 -16.10
CA PRO A 76 -12.45 -18.11 -16.20
C PRO A 76 -13.98 -18.13 -16.08
N ASP A 77 -14.62 -19.29 -16.23
CA ASP A 77 -16.07 -19.43 -16.36
C ASP A 77 -16.83 -19.40 -15.02
N GLU A 78 -16.23 -19.79 -13.88
CA GLU A 78 -16.87 -19.58 -12.55
C GLU A 78 -16.59 -18.19 -11.95
N ILE A 79 -15.70 -17.41 -12.57
CA ILE A 79 -15.26 -16.10 -12.09
C ILE A 79 -16.34 -15.03 -12.25
N ALA A 80 -17.27 -15.20 -13.20
CA ALA A 80 -18.29 -14.22 -13.53
C ALA A 80 -19.44 -14.13 -12.52
N ASN A 81 -19.66 -15.15 -11.68
CA ASN A 81 -20.90 -15.29 -10.91
C ASN A 81 -20.88 -14.61 -9.52
N GLN A 82 -19.74 -14.08 -9.06
CA GLN A 82 -19.63 -13.41 -7.75
C GLN A 82 -19.16 -11.94 -7.82
N THR A 83 -18.94 -11.40 -9.02
CA THR A 83 -18.48 -10.02 -9.21
C THR A 83 -19.57 -9.17 -9.85
N ILE A 84 -19.94 -8.07 -9.19
CA ILE A 84 -20.93 -7.10 -9.68
C ILE A 84 -20.30 -6.29 -10.80
N GLY A 85 -20.55 -6.64 -12.07
CA GLY A 85 -20.09 -5.90 -13.25
C GLY A 85 -19.52 -6.78 -14.36
N ASN A 86 -19.13 -6.17 -15.50
CA ASN A 86 -18.54 -6.91 -16.62
C ASN A 86 -17.09 -7.34 -16.28
N PRO A 87 -16.80 -8.65 -16.17
CA PRO A 87 -15.48 -9.15 -15.76
C PRO A 87 -14.37 -8.74 -16.75
N ALA A 88 -14.70 -8.51 -18.02
CA ALA A 88 -13.75 -8.09 -19.05
C ALA A 88 -13.14 -6.70 -18.81
N ASN A 89 -13.78 -5.85 -18.00
CA ASN A 89 -13.30 -4.50 -17.72
C ASN A 89 -12.59 -4.37 -16.35
N SER A 90 -12.36 -5.49 -15.66
CA SER A 90 -11.68 -5.48 -14.35
C SER A 90 -10.15 -5.38 -14.52
N LEU A 91 -9.54 -4.35 -13.93
CA LEU A 91 -8.08 -4.24 -13.85
C LEU A 91 -7.54 -5.08 -12.70
N VAL A 92 -8.21 -5.07 -11.55
CA VAL A 92 -7.79 -5.88 -10.39
C VAL A 92 -8.93 -6.80 -9.98
N ARG A 93 -8.62 -8.08 -9.81
CA ARG A 93 -9.55 -9.08 -9.28
C ARG A 93 -8.99 -9.67 -8.00
N ILE A 94 -9.78 -9.58 -6.92
CA ILE A 94 -9.42 -10.08 -5.60
C ILE A 94 -10.46 -11.12 -5.21
N LYS A 95 -10.00 -12.32 -4.84
CA LYS A 95 -10.87 -13.44 -4.45
C LYS A 95 -10.42 -14.03 -3.13
N LYS A 96 -11.38 -14.16 -2.21
CA LYS A 96 -11.26 -14.80 -0.90
C LYS A 96 -9.96 -14.42 -0.18
N LEU A 97 -9.63 -13.13 -0.22
CA LEU A 97 -8.39 -12.63 0.36
C LEU A 97 -8.50 -12.72 1.88
N ASN A 98 -7.62 -13.54 2.47
CA ASN A 98 -7.50 -13.63 3.92
C ASN A 98 -6.11 -13.19 4.37
N LYS A 99 -6.07 -12.48 5.51
CA LYS A 99 -4.83 -12.09 6.17
C LYS A 99 -4.94 -12.27 7.67
N VAL A 100 -4.23 -13.26 8.20
CA VAL A 100 -4.14 -13.51 9.65
C VAL A 100 -2.88 -12.87 10.22
N TYR A 101 -3.03 -12.07 11.27
CA TYR A 101 -1.93 -11.62 12.10
C TYR A 101 -1.78 -12.52 13.33
N LYS A 102 -0.66 -13.24 13.42
CA LYS A 102 -0.33 -14.06 14.60
C LYS A 102 0.12 -13.14 15.74
N GLY A 103 -0.78 -12.85 16.68
CA GLY A 103 -0.45 -12.11 17.90
C GLY A 103 0.30 -12.99 18.91
N HIS A 104 1.19 -12.40 19.71
CA HIS A 104 1.84 -13.08 20.86
C HIS A 104 0.84 -13.51 21.94
N SER A 105 -0.35 -12.91 21.98
CA SER A 105 -1.40 -13.13 22.97
C SER A 105 -2.54 -14.04 22.49
N GLY A 106 -2.37 -14.75 21.37
CA GLY A 106 -3.39 -15.66 20.81
C GLY A 106 -4.56 -14.97 20.09
N ARG A 107 -4.79 -13.67 20.29
CA ARG A 107 -5.78 -12.90 19.50
C ARG A 107 -5.25 -12.68 18.08
N CYS A 108 -5.93 -13.30 17.11
CA CYS A 108 -5.67 -13.09 15.69
C CYS A 108 -6.59 -11.98 15.17
N LYS A 109 -6.00 -10.91 14.63
CA LYS A 109 -6.73 -9.99 13.75
C LYS A 109 -6.70 -10.59 12.36
N GLU A 110 -7.85 -10.69 11.70
CA GLU A 110 -7.95 -11.32 10.39
C GLU A 110 -8.80 -10.49 9.46
N VAL A 111 -8.25 -10.11 8.30
CA VAL A 111 -9.08 -9.73 7.16
C VAL A 111 -9.65 -11.00 6.56
N LYS A 112 -10.97 -11.13 6.50
CA LYS A 112 -11.66 -12.36 6.07
C LYS A 112 -12.46 -12.15 4.80
N ASP A 113 -12.32 -13.11 3.91
CA ASP A 113 -13.06 -13.32 2.67
C ASP A 113 -13.23 -12.06 1.82
N PHE A 114 -12.19 -11.22 1.76
CA PHE A 114 -12.27 -9.98 1.01
C PHE A 114 -12.23 -10.27 -0.49
N SER A 115 -13.34 -9.99 -1.18
CA SER A 115 -13.50 -10.26 -2.61
C SER A 115 -14.12 -9.04 -3.31
N ILE A 116 -13.37 -8.40 -4.21
CA ILE A 116 -13.84 -7.26 -5.01
C ILE A 116 -13.21 -7.28 -6.41
N SER A 117 -13.81 -6.53 -7.33
CA SER A 117 -13.20 -6.21 -8.63
C SER A 117 -13.05 -4.70 -8.77
N ILE A 118 -11.87 -4.25 -9.20
CA ILE A 118 -11.56 -2.85 -9.46
C ILE A 118 -11.54 -2.65 -10.97
N TYR A 119 -12.32 -1.69 -11.47
CA TYR A 119 -12.55 -1.51 -12.90
C TYR A 119 -11.59 -0.50 -13.55
N LYS A 120 -11.29 -0.72 -14.84
CA LYS A 120 -10.41 0.18 -15.62
C LYS A 120 -11.01 1.59 -15.67
N ASN A 121 -10.19 2.62 -15.39
CA ASN A 121 -10.55 4.04 -15.45
C ASN A 121 -11.71 4.46 -14.52
N ASN A 122 -11.85 3.76 -13.39
CA ASN A 122 -12.79 4.10 -12.32
C ASN A 122 -12.04 4.40 -11.02
N ILE A 123 -12.70 5.13 -10.14
CA ILE A 123 -12.28 5.34 -8.76
C ILE A 123 -13.08 4.38 -7.86
N THR A 124 -12.37 3.44 -7.25
CA THR A 124 -12.91 2.55 -6.21
C THR A 124 -12.48 3.07 -4.85
N VAL A 125 -13.45 3.36 -3.99
CA VAL A 125 -13.23 3.88 -2.63
C VAL A 125 -13.48 2.79 -1.61
N LEU A 126 -12.46 2.49 -0.83
CA LEU A 126 -12.53 1.63 0.34
C LEU A 126 -12.84 2.49 1.56
N LEU A 127 -14.10 2.49 1.97
CA LEU A 127 -14.63 3.27 3.08
C LEU A 127 -14.68 2.44 4.35
N GLY A 128 -14.36 3.04 5.50
CA GLY A 128 -14.54 2.39 6.80
C GLY A 128 -13.83 3.15 7.92
N ASN A 129 -14.09 2.76 9.17
CA ASN A 129 -13.47 3.40 10.33
C ASN A 129 -11.98 3.01 10.49
N SER A 130 -11.27 3.71 11.36
CA SER A 130 -9.90 3.36 11.73
C SER A 130 -9.85 1.95 12.32
N GLY A 131 -8.96 1.11 11.79
CA GLY A 131 -8.85 -0.29 12.21
C GLY A 131 -9.77 -1.28 11.49
N ALA A 132 -10.60 -0.84 10.54
CA ALA A 132 -11.45 -1.72 9.72
C ALA A 132 -10.68 -2.62 8.73
N GLY A 133 -9.35 -2.50 8.61
CA GLY A 133 -8.53 -3.34 7.73
C GLY A 133 -8.21 -2.75 6.34
N LYS A 134 -8.61 -1.50 6.07
CA LYS A 134 -8.38 -0.81 4.78
C LYS A 134 -6.92 -0.81 4.32
N THR A 135 -6.03 -0.25 5.16
CA THR A 135 -4.60 -0.19 4.89
C THR A 135 -3.96 -1.58 4.80
N THR A 136 -4.51 -2.57 5.51
CA THR A 136 -4.05 -3.97 5.38
C THR A 136 -4.34 -4.50 3.98
N VAL A 137 -5.57 -4.39 3.50
CA VAL A 137 -5.96 -4.80 2.14
C VAL A 137 -5.10 -4.06 1.11
N MET A 138 -4.95 -2.76 1.27
CA MET A 138 -4.18 -1.90 0.37
C MET A 138 -2.71 -2.33 0.28
N ASN A 139 -2.08 -2.60 1.42
CA ASN A 139 -0.69 -3.07 1.47
C ASN A 139 -0.51 -4.48 0.90
N ILE A 140 -1.53 -5.32 0.92
CA ILE A 140 -1.47 -6.63 0.28
C ILE A 140 -1.53 -6.47 -1.24
N ILE A 141 -2.43 -5.63 -1.75
CA ILE A 141 -2.56 -5.37 -3.19
C ILE A 141 -1.26 -4.74 -3.73
N SER A 142 -0.68 -3.78 -3.01
CA SER A 142 0.58 -3.13 -3.40
C SER A 142 1.83 -4.01 -3.24
N GLY A 143 1.70 -5.22 -2.68
CA GLY A 143 2.82 -6.14 -2.46
C GLY A 143 3.73 -5.75 -1.29
N MET A 144 3.35 -4.78 -0.45
CA MET A 144 4.09 -4.42 0.77
C MET A 144 3.87 -5.43 1.90
N LEU A 145 2.70 -6.09 1.93
CA LEU A 145 2.33 -7.07 2.94
C LEU A 145 1.97 -8.41 2.30
N PRO A 146 2.50 -9.55 2.80
CA PRO A 146 2.11 -10.85 2.31
C PRO A 146 0.65 -11.19 2.65
N ARG A 147 -0.13 -11.78 1.71
CA ARG A 147 -1.42 -12.43 2.01
C ARG A 147 -1.25 -13.78 2.73
N THR A 148 -2.27 -14.22 3.48
CA THR A 148 -2.30 -15.55 4.11
C THR A 148 -2.95 -16.58 3.20
N SER A 149 -4.05 -16.21 2.53
CA SER A 149 -4.69 -17.00 1.47
C SER A 149 -5.44 -16.09 0.51
N GLY A 150 -6.03 -16.68 -0.53
CA GLY A 150 -6.74 -15.96 -1.58
C GLY A 150 -5.87 -15.61 -2.79
N CYS A 151 -6.50 -15.01 -3.79
CA CYS A 151 -5.88 -14.66 -5.05
C CYS A 151 -6.05 -13.16 -5.36
N ILE A 152 -5.00 -12.57 -5.93
CA ILE A 152 -4.99 -11.23 -6.48
C ILE A 152 -4.46 -11.35 -7.90
N VAL A 153 -5.17 -10.75 -8.85
CA VAL A 153 -4.77 -10.64 -10.26
C VAL A 153 -4.83 -9.17 -10.63
N VAL A 154 -3.76 -8.63 -11.20
CA VAL A 154 -3.68 -7.24 -11.66
C VAL A 154 -3.31 -7.28 -13.14
N ASP A 155 -4.22 -6.84 -14.00
CA ASP A 155 -4.07 -6.84 -15.46
C ASP A 155 -3.56 -8.19 -16.00
N GLU A 156 -4.27 -9.26 -15.64
CA GLU A 156 -3.95 -10.66 -16.00
C GLU A 156 -2.65 -11.23 -15.40
N GLU A 157 -1.90 -10.43 -14.64
CA GLU A 157 -0.68 -10.87 -13.96
C GLU A 157 -0.98 -11.31 -12.51
N HIS A 158 -0.46 -12.47 -12.14
CA HIS A 158 -0.63 -13.08 -10.83
C HIS A 158 0.60 -12.86 -9.93
N ASP A 159 1.75 -12.61 -10.53
CA ASP A 159 3.01 -12.40 -9.83
C ASP A 159 3.16 -10.94 -9.38
N TYR A 160 3.22 -10.77 -8.07
CA TYR A 160 3.38 -9.46 -7.44
C TYR A 160 4.69 -8.77 -7.82
N GLU A 161 5.75 -9.51 -8.14
CA GLU A 161 7.01 -8.89 -8.56
C GLU A 161 6.89 -8.21 -9.91
N ARG A 162 5.98 -8.69 -10.76
CA ARG A 162 5.72 -8.17 -12.10
C ARG A 162 4.65 -7.09 -12.10
N TYR A 163 3.48 -7.35 -11.50
CA TYR A 163 2.41 -6.36 -11.54
C TYR A 163 2.71 -5.11 -10.70
N ARG A 164 3.62 -5.17 -9.70
CA ARG A 164 3.99 -3.99 -8.90
C ARG A 164 4.57 -2.85 -9.74
N GLU A 165 5.17 -3.16 -10.90
CA GLU A 165 5.70 -2.14 -11.81
C GLU A 165 4.59 -1.29 -12.44
N GLN A 166 3.35 -1.81 -12.44
CA GLN A 166 2.15 -1.15 -12.93
C GLN A 166 1.44 -0.34 -11.85
N ILE A 167 1.92 -0.35 -10.60
CA ILE A 167 1.28 0.29 -9.45
C ILE A 167 2.01 1.58 -9.07
N GLY A 168 1.25 2.66 -8.93
CA GLY A 168 1.65 3.87 -8.23
C GLY A 168 1.09 3.85 -6.81
N PHE A 169 1.90 4.16 -5.81
CA PHE A 169 1.45 4.14 -4.41
C PHE A 169 1.69 5.49 -3.74
N CYS A 170 0.64 6.06 -3.15
CA CYS A 170 0.71 7.23 -2.31
C CYS A 170 0.40 6.83 -0.85
N PRO A 171 1.40 6.78 0.06
CA PRO A 171 1.19 6.43 1.46
C PRO A 171 0.36 7.49 2.21
N GLN A 172 -0.18 7.13 3.39
CA GLN A 172 -0.84 8.08 4.29
C GLN A 172 0.12 9.17 4.77
N HIS A 173 1.32 8.79 5.20
CA HIS A 173 2.36 9.74 5.58
C HIS A 173 3.31 10.03 4.43
N ASN A 174 3.56 11.31 4.20
CA ASN A 174 4.47 11.81 3.19
C ASN A 174 5.92 11.35 3.45
N LEU A 175 6.57 10.75 2.45
CA LEU A 175 7.95 10.26 2.52
C LEU A 175 8.83 11.04 1.55
N PHE A 176 9.61 11.99 2.08
CA PHE A 176 10.46 12.86 1.25
C PHE A 176 11.90 12.91 1.74
N TYR A 177 12.79 13.21 0.80
CA TYR A 177 14.16 13.60 1.08
C TYR A 177 14.20 15.11 1.33
N SER A 178 14.53 15.53 2.54
CA SER A 178 14.48 16.95 2.96
C SER A 178 15.39 17.89 2.15
N LEU A 179 16.41 17.33 1.50
CA LEU A 179 17.43 18.04 0.72
C LEU A 179 17.09 18.16 -0.77
N LEU A 180 16.03 17.51 -1.24
CA LEU A 180 15.63 17.58 -2.65
C LEU A 180 14.47 18.56 -2.84
N ASN A 181 14.43 19.21 -4.00
CA ASN A 181 13.28 20.02 -4.43
C ASN A 181 12.18 19.15 -5.08
N CYS A 182 11.05 19.76 -5.46
CA CYS A 182 9.93 19.03 -6.06
C CYS A 182 10.32 18.36 -7.38
N ARG A 183 11.04 19.08 -8.25
CA ARG A 183 11.47 18.57 -9.56
C ARG A 183 12.41 17.39 -9.43
N GLU A 184 13.41 17.51 -8.55
CA GLU A 184 14.42 16.48 -8.29
C GLU A 184 13.78 15.20 -7.76
N HIS A 185 12.75 15.29 -6.91
CA HIS A 185 11.98 14.11 -6.49
C HIS A 185 11.37 13.39 -7.70
N LEU A 186 10.67 14.12 -8.57
CA LEU A 186 10.03 13.50 -9.73
C LEU A 186 11.05 12.95 -10.74
N GLU A 187 12.14 13.66 -10.98
CA GLU A 187 13.24 13.15 -11.82
C GLU A 187 13.86 11.88 -11.22
N LEU A 188 14.06 11.84 -9.90
CA LEU A 188 14.58 10.67 -9.19
C LEU A 188 13.66 9.46 -9.36
N PHE A 189 12.36 9.60 -9.04
CA PHE A 189 11.41 8.49 -9.16
C PHE A 189 11.21 8.05 -10.61
N SER A 190 11.29 8.97 -11.58
CA SER A 190 11.17 8.63 -13.00
C SER A 190 12.37 7.81 -13.47
N ARG A 191 13.60 8.20 -13.07
CA ARG A 191 14.81 7.42 -13.35
C ARG A 191 14.80 6.05 -12.67
N LEU A 192 14.26 5.95 -11.44
CA LEU A 192 14.09 4.66 -10.75
C LEU A 192 13.12 3.73 -11.49
N ARG A 193 12.19 4.28 -12.27
CA ARG A 193 11.27 3.53 -13.15
C ARG A 193 11.86 3.23 -14.54
N GLY A 194 13.13 3.60 -14.78
CA GLY A 194 13.87 3.26 -16.01
C GLY A 194 13.93 4.37 -17.05
N SER A 195 13.33 5.54 -16.81
CA SER A 195 13.37 6.66 -17.76
C SER A 195 14.78 7.25 -17.92
N SER A 196 15.10 7.70 -19.13
CA SER A 196 16.33 8.48 -19.37
C SER A 196 16.28 9.83 -18.65
N SER A 197 17.43 10.49 -18.50
CA SER A 197 17.49 11.82 -17.87
C SER A 197 16.64 12.87 -18.58
N LYS A 198 16.50 12.77 -19.91
CA LYS A 198 15.71 13.73 -20.69
C LYS A 198 14.22 13.49 -20.49
N GLU A 199 13.78 12.24 -20.62
CA GLU A 199 12.39 11.83 -20.38
C GLU A 199 11.95 12.14 -18.95
N ALA A 200 12.80 11.86 -17.97
CA ALA A 200 12.51 12.16 -16.56
C ALA A 200 12.24 13.65 -16.33
N ARG A 201 13.00 14.54 -16.98
CA ARG A 201 12.81 15.99 -16.87
C ARG A 201 11.53 16.48 -17.56
N GLU A 202 11.20 15.91 -18.71
CA GLU A 202 9.97 16.22 -19.46
C GLU A 202 8.73 15.71 -18.71
N GLU A 203 8.80 14.50 -18.16
CA GLU A 203 7.77 13.90 -17.33
C GLU A 203 7.56 14.72 -16.04
N ALA A 204 8.63 15.06 -15.33
CA ALA A 204 8.56 15.88 -14.12
C ALA A 204 7.85 17.22 -14.38
N ASN A 205 8.18 17.90 -15.49
CA ASN A 205 7.49 19.15 -15.87
C ASN A 205 6.00 18.95 -16.13
N THR A 206 5.64 17.88 -16.85
CA THR A 206 4.24 17.55 -17.14
C THR A 206 3.47 17.27 -15.86
N ILE A 207 4.04 16.49 -14.95
CA ILE A 207 3.39 16.13 -13.68
C ILE A 207 3.27 17.35 -12.77
N LEU A 208 4.32 18.18 -12.63
CA LEU A 208 4.27 19.41 -11.81
C LEU A 208 3.16 20.35 -12.25
N LYS A 209 2.92 20.47 -13.56
CA LYS A 209 1.79 21.23 -14.10
C LYS A 209 0.46 20.59 -13.72
N LYS A 210 0.32 19.26 -13.88
CA LYS A 210 -0.91 18.54 -13.50
C LYS A 210 -1.28 18.70 -12.03
N VAL A 211 -0.30 18.66 -11.12
CA VAL A 211 -0.55 18.80 -9.67
C VAL A 211 -0.50 20.26 -9.18
N ASN A 212 -0.39 21.22 -10.09
CA ASN A 212 -0.30 22.66 -9.80
C ASN A 212 0.83 23.03 -8.81
N LEU A 213 2.03 22.47 -9.02
CA LEU A 213 3.25 22.75 -8.24
C LEU A 213 4.39 23.33 -9.07
N ILE A 214 4.11 23.77 -10.30
CA ILE A 214 5.16 24.26 -11.22
C ILE A 214 5.91 25.47 -10.68
N ASP A 215 5.22 26.42 -10.04
CA ASP A 215 5.81 27.63 -9.45
C ASP A 215 6.73 27.32 -8.26
N GLN A 216 6.62 26.11 -7.72
CA GLN A 216 7.30 25.65 -6.50
C GLN A 216 8.26 24.50 -6.84
N SER A 217 8.53 24.31 -8.13
CA SER A 217 9.32 23.19 -8.66
C SER A 217 10.73 23.15 -8.09
N GLU A 218 11.36 24.32 -7.90
CA GLU A 218 12.73 24.47 -7.38
C GLU A 218 12.79 24.66 -5.85
N VAL A 219 11.62 24.69 -5.18
CA VAL A 219 11.57 24.86 -3.72
C VAL A 219 11.86 23.53 -3.02
N LEU A 220 12.72 23.58 -2.01
CA LEU A 220 13.04 22.43 -1.17
C LEU A 220 11.80 21.92 -0.44
N VAL A 221 11.62 20.61 -0.38
CA VAL A 221 10.37 20.01 0.13
C VAL A 221 10.07 20.36 1.60
N HIS A 222 11.08 20.60 2.42
CA HIS A 222 10.87 21.00 3.81
C HIS A 222 10.17 22.37 3.96
N ALA A 223 10.31 23.25 2.97
CA ALA A 223 9.71 24.59 2.96
C ALA A 223 8.27 24.62 2.41
N LEU A 224 7.78 23.50 1.88
CA LEU A 224 6.41 23.38 1.37
C LEU A 224 5.39 23.27 2.50
N SER A 225 4.18 23.80 2.27
CA SER A 225 3.03 23.52 3.14
C SER A 225 2.65 22.03 3.09
N GLU A 226 1.88 21.57 4.08
CA GLU A 226 1.46 20.17 4.12
C GLU A 226 0.56 19.78 2.93
N SER A 227 -0.28 20.71 2.45
CA SER A 227 -1.10 20.48 1.25
C SER A 227 -0.27 20.38 -0.02
N MET A 228 0.80 21.18 -0.13
CA MET A 228 1.75 21.09 -1.25
C MET A 228 2.56 19.80 -1.20
N LYS A 229 3.01 19.41 -0.02
CA LYS A 229 3.63 18.10 0.24
C LYS A 229 2.71 16.98 -0.19
N ARG A 230 1.42 17.02 0.17
CA ARG A 230 0.46 15.99 -0.27
C ARG A 230 0.34 15.91 -1.78
N ARG A 231 0.24 17.05 -2.48
CA ARG A 231 0.22 17.10 -3.95
C ARG A 231 1.50 16.56 -4.57
N LEU A 232 2.66 16.77 -3.96
CA LEU A 232 3.92 16.17 -4.39
C LEU A 232 3.94 14.64 -4.17
N SER A 233 3.37 14.14 -3.08
CA SER A 233 3.24 12.69 -2.84
C SER A 233 2.37 12.03 -3.91
N LEU A 234 1.24 12.64 -4.27
CA LEU A 234 0.40 12.22 -5.38
C LEU A 234 1.15 12.28 -6.72
N ALA A 235 1.92 13.34 -6.95
CA ALA A 235 2.75 13.49 -8.15
C ALA A 235 3.73 12.33 -8.31
N ILE A 236 4.43 11.95 -7.23
CA ILE A 236 5.35 10.81 -7.20
C ILE A 236 4.62 9.50 -7.54
N ALA A 237 3.41 9.29 -7.01
CA ALA A 237 2.64 8.09 -7.31
C ALA A 237 2.27 7.96 -8.79
N ILE A 238 2.12 9.07 -9.52
CA ILE A 238 1.73 9.09 -10.95
C ILE A 238 2.95 8.95 -11.89
N VAL A 239 4.17 9.10 -11.38
CA VAL A 239 5.41 8.94 -12.16
C VAL A 239 5.49 7.54 -12.79
N GLY A 240 5.89 7.47 -14.05
CA GLY A 240 5.95 6.23 -14.83
C GLY A 240 4.59 5.79 -15.37
N LYS A 241 3.55 6.63 -15.27
CA LYS A 241 2.20 6.40 -15.79
C LYS A 241 1.63 5.02 -15.41
N PRO A 242 1.53 4.69 -14.11
CA PRO A 242 1.02 3.39 -13.67
C PRO A 242 -0.44 3.19 -14.07
N ASN A 243 -0.83 1.95 -14.37
CA ASN A 243 -2.22 1.60 -14.68
C ASN A 243 -3.12 1.71 -13.43
N LEU A 244 -2.58 1.36 -12.26
CA LEU A 244 -3.28 1.37 -10.98
C LEU A 244 -2.61 2.36 -10.01
N LEU A 245 -3.37 3.32 -9.53
CA LEU A 245 -2.99 4.21 -8.43
C LEU A 245 -3.64 3.74 -7.13
N ILE A 246 -2.83 3.57 -6.09
CA ILE A 246 -3.25 3.15 -4.76
C ILE A 246 -2.94 4.30 -3.79
N LEU A 247 -3.97 4.93 -3.24
CA LEU A 247 -3.86 6.14 -2.43
C LEU A 247 -4.40 5.93 -1.01
N ASP A 248 -3.52 5.88 -0.01
CA ASP A 248 -3.92 5.68 1.38
C ASP A 248 -4.27 7.02 2.04
N GLU A 249 -5.53 7.21 2.39
CA GLU A 249 -6.12 8.42 3.02
C GLU A 249 -5.57 9.77 2.49
N PRO A 250 -5.73 10.10 1.19
CA PRO A 250 -5.05 11.20 0.56
C PRO A 250 -5.49 12.60 0.86
N THR A 251 -6.62 12.78 1.53
CA THR A 251 -7.06 14.08 1.98
C THR A 251 -7.07 14.22 3.50
N SER A 252 -6.56 13.22 4.21
CA SER A 252 -6.44 13.26 5.66
C SER A 252 -5.51 14.39 6.11
N GLY A 253 -5.97 15.18 7.07
CA GLY A 253 -5.23 16.34 7.60
C GLY A 253 -5.22 17.59 6.70
N LEU A 254 -5.91 17.59 5.55
CA LEU A 254 -6.04 18.76 4.70
C LEU A 254 -7.24 19.64 5.10
N ASP A 255 -7.07 20.96 4.94
CA ASP A 255 -8.16 21.91 5.04
C ASP A 255 -9.20 21.69 3.91
N PRO A 256 -10.46 22.16 4.09
CA PRO A 256 -11.54 21.91 3.13
C PRO A 256 -11.24 22.38 1.70
N LYS A 257 -10.48 23.47 1.52
CA LYS A 257 -10.14 23.97 0.19
C LYS A 257 -9.11 23.07 -0.47
N SER A 258 -8.01 22.77 0.22
CA SER A 258 -6.97 21.87 -0.28
C SER A 258 -7.51 20.46 -0.58
N ARG A 259 -8.53 19.99 0.17
CA ARG A 259 -9.21 18.73 -0.10
C ARG A 259 -9.90 18.72 -1.45
N ARG A 260 -10.65 19.78 -1.78
CA ARG A 260 -11.31 19.92 -3.09
C ARG A 260 -10.30 19.97 -4.23
N ASP A 261 -9.20 20.69 -4.04
CA ASP A 261 -8.12 20.74 -5.05
C ASP A 261 -7.55 19.33 -5.33
N VAL A 262 -7.42 18.48 -4.30
CA VAL A 262 -7.00 17.07 -4.47
C VAL A 262 -8.10 16.26 -5.15
N TRP A 263 -9.38 16.46 -4.81
CA TRP A 263 -10.47 15.75 -5.45
C TRP A 263 -10.56 16.03 -6.96
N ASP A 264 -10.44 17.30 -7.34
CA ASP A 264 -10.41 17.73 -8.74
C ASP A 264 -9.23 17.09 -9.49
N LEU A 265 -8.06 17.02 -8.84
CA LEU A 265 -6.90 16.33 -9.37
C LEU A 265 -7.19 14.84 -9.58
N LEU A 266 -7.77 14.13 -8.60
CA LEU A 266 -8.07 12.70 -8.72
C LEU A 266 -9.09 12.42 -9.83
N HIS A 267 -10.13 13.25 -9.94
CA HIS A 267 -11.09 13.18 -11.05
C HIS A 267 -10.41 13.36 -12.41
N SER A 268 -9.46 14.30 -12.53
CA SER A 268 -8.72 14.49 -13.79
C SER A 268 -7.87 13.28 -14.18
N LEU A 269 -7.33 12.54 -13.19
CA LEU A 269 -6.45 11.39 -13.39
C LEU A 269 -7.22 10.12 -13.76
N ARG A 270 -8.46 9.99 -13.29
CA ARG A 270 -9.33 8.84 -13.55
C ARG A 270 -9.43 8.44 -15.03
N SER A 271 -9.37 9.42 -15.94
CA SER A 271 -9.44 9.18 -17.39
C SER A 271 -8.32 8.27 -17.93
N ASN A 272 -7.16 8.27 -17.27
CA ASN A 272 -5.97 7.52 -17.71
C ASN A 272 -5.48 6.50 -16.68
N HIS A 273 -6.08 6.47 -15.49
CA HIS A 273 -5.63 5.66 -14.36
C HIS A 273 -6.84 5.05 -13.65
N THR A 274 -6.73 3.78 -13.26
CA THR A 274 -7.62 3.21 -12.25
C THR A 274 -7.13 3.61 -10.87
N ILE A 275 -8.04 4.06 -10.01
CA ILE A 275 -7.68 4.57 -8.69
C ILE A 275 -8.36 3.71 -7.61
N LEU A 276 -7.56 3.18 -6.69
CA LEU A 276 -8.02 2.61 -5.43
C LEU A 276 -7.66 3.58 -4.29
N LEU A 277 -8.69 4.08 -3.62
CA LEU A 277 -8.59 5.08 -2.57
C LEU A 277 -9.06 4.48 -1.24
N THR A 278 -8.35 4.71 -0.13
CA THR A 278 -8.93 4.46 1.21
C THR A 278 -9.35 5.77 1.83
N THR A 279 -10.49 5.76 2.54
CA THR A 279 -10.92 6.92 3.32
C THR A 279 -11.78 6.48 4.50
N ASN A 280 -11.84 7.35 5.51
CA ASN A 280 -12.84 7.30 6.59
C ASN A 280 -13.90 8.40 6.43
N CYS A 281 -13.83 9.22 5.37
CA CYS A 281 -14.75 10.32 5.13
C CYS A 281 -15.85 9.90 4.16
N MET A 282 -17.11 9.91 4.60
CA MET A 282 -18.25 9.59 3.74
C MET A 282 -18.37 10.58 2.57
N GLU A 283 -18.16 11.87 2.82
CA GLU A 283 -18.21 12.93 1.80
C GLU A 283 -17.20 12.68 0.67
N GLU A 284 -15.99 12.22 1.01
CA GLU A 284 -14.97 11.87 0.01
C GLU A 284 -15.39 10.66 -0.83
N ALA A 285 -15.98 9.64 -0.21
CA ALA A 285 -16.48 8.47 -0.91
C ALA A 285 -17.63 8.81 -1.87
N GLU A 286 -18.53 9.70 -1.45
CA GLU A 286 -19.63 10.19 -2.28
C GLU A 286 -19.15 11.06 -3.46
N MET A 287 -18.17 11.94 -3.22
CA MET A 287 -17.71 12.89 -4.24
C MET A 287 -16.76 12.25 -5.27
N LEU A 288 -16.01 11.20 -4.90
CA LEU A 288 -15.02 10.57 -5.77
C LEU A 288 -15.42 9.19 -6.27
N GLY A 289 -16.20 8.42 -5.49
CA GLY A 289 -16.36 6.99 -5.70
C GLY A 289 -17.34 6.64 -6.81
N ASP A 290 -16.84 6.01 -7.87
CA ASP A 290 -17.69 5.26 -8.79
C ASP A 290 -18.19 3.96 -8.16
N TRP A 291 -17.29 3.35 -7.40
CA TRP A 291 -17.50 2.12 -6.67
C TRP A 291 -17.09 2.34 -5.23
N ILE A 292 -17.91 1.88 -4.30
CA ILE A 292 -17.69 1.99 -2.87
C ILE A 292 -17.67 0.59 -2.29
N ALA A 293 -16.57 0.27 -1.62
CA ALA A 293 -16.40 -0.92 -0.80
C ALA A 293 -16.42 -0.49 0.67
N ILE A 294 -17.41 -0.96 1.41
CA ILE A 294 -17.55 -0.66 2.84
C ILE A 294 -16.86 -1.77 3.63
N MET A 295 -15.90 -1.40 4.46
CA MET A 295 -15.26 -2.28 5.43
C MET A 295 -15.67 -1.94 6.85
N ASP A 296 -16.02 -2.96 7.61
CA ASP A 296 -16.16 -2.89 9.06
C ASP A 296 -15.53 -4.13 9.69
N GLN A 297 -14.89 -3.95 10.85
CA GLN A 297 -14.28 -5.04 11.63
C GLN A 297 -13.42 -6.06 10.84
N MET A 298 -12.70 -5.62 9.80
CA MET A 298 -11.86 -6.45 8.91
C MET A 298 -12.61 -7.33 7.90
N GLU A 299 -13.89 -7.07 7.67
CA GLU A 299 -14.71 -7.75 6.69
C GLU A 299 -15.27 -6.76 5.66
N LEU A 300 -15.55 -7.25 4.45
CA LEU A 300 -16.27 -6.49 3.43
C LEU A 300 -17.77 -6.59 3.72
N VAL A 301 -18.41 -5.47 4.03
CA VAL A 301 -19.83 -5.41 4.38
C VAL A 301 -20.69 -5.18 3.14
N ALA A 302 -20.27 -4.28 2.26
CA ALA A 302 -20.98 -3.95 1.04
C ALA A 302 -20.00 -3.55 -0.06
N PHE A 303 -20.37 -3.80 -1.31
CA PHE A 303 -19.62 -3.37 -2.49
C PHE A 303 -20.58 -3.08 -3.63
N GLY A 304 -20.41 -1.93 -4.29
CA GLY A 304 -21.23 -1.56 -5.44
C GLY A 304 -21.01 -0.11 -5.86
N THR A 305 -21.81 0.36 -6.81
CA THR A 305 -21.92 1.79 -7.11
C THR A 305 -22.54 2.55 -5.94
N TYR A 306 -22.34 3.87 -5.87
CA TYR A 306 -22.94 4.69 -4.81
C TYR A 306 -24.45 4.46 -4.70
N ASP A 307 -25.18 4.50 -5.81
CA ASP A 307 -26.64 4.30 -5.83
C ASP A 307 -27.05 2.93 -5.27
N SER A 308 -26.35 1.86 -5.66
CA SER A 308 -26.64 0.51 -5.16
C SER A 308 -26.36 0.37 -3.66
N VAL A 309 -25.29 0.99 -3.16
CA VAL A 309 -24.93 0.94 -1.74
C VAL A 309 -25.85 1.84 -0.91
N ASN A 310 -26.34 2.94 -1.47
CA ASN A 310 -27.24 3.88 -0.81
C ASN A 310 -28.67 3.35 -0.65
N GLN A 311 -29.10 2.42 -1.50
CA GLN A 311 -30.38 1.72 -1.33
C GLN A 311 -30.43 0.90 -0.03
N ASP A 312 -29.28 0.40 0.45
CA ASP A 312 -29.13 -0.20 1.79
C ASP A 312 -28.91 0.88 2.87
N SER A 313 -29.91 1.76 2.99
CA SER A 313 -29.90 2.95 3.88
C SER A 313 -29.51 2.65 5.34
N SER A 314 -29.81 1.45 5.84
CA SER A 314 -29.44 1.03 7.21
C SER A 314 -27.93 0.92 7.45
N LEU A 315 -27.13 0.57 6.44
CA LEU A 315 -25.67 0.42 6.57
C LEU A 315 -24.97 1.79 6.60
N ILE A 316 -25.38 2.69 5.70
CA ILE A 316 -24.85 4.06 5.67
C ILE A 316 -25.24 4.82 6.94
N GLU A 317 -26.46 4.62 7.43
CA GLU A 317 -26.91 5.24 8.68
C GLU A 317 -26.09 4.75 9.88
N ARG A 318 -25.82 3.43 9.98
CA ARG A 318 -24.92 2.87 11.01
C ARG A 318 -23.51 3.45 10.94
N LEU A 319 -22.96 3.64 9.74
CA LEU A 319 -21.64 4.25 9.57
C LEU A 319 -21.64 5.73 9.95
N LYS A 320 -22.67 6.48 9.55
CA LYS A 320 -22.85 7.89 9.94
C LYS A 320 -22.94 8.01 11.46
N ILE A 321 -23.73 7.15 12.12
CA ILE A 321 -23.86 7.11 13.58
C ILE A 321 -22.52 6.75 14.25
N GLN A 322 -21.78 5.75 13.73
CA GLN A 322 -20.47 5.40 14.28
C GLN A 322 -19.45 6.54 14.13
N GLN A 323 -19.43 7.24 13.00
CA GLN A 323 -18.54 8.39 12.79
C GLN A 323 -18.91 9.58 13.68
N GLN A 324 -20.21 9.85 13.83
CA GLN A 324 -20.71 10.88 14.75
C GLN A 324 -20.44 10.52 16.22
N GLY A 325 -20.61 9.26 16.60
CA GLY A 325 -20.26 8.75 17.93
C GLY A 325 -18.77 8.86 18.24
N LEU A 326 -17.89 8.65 17.26
CA LEU A 326 -16.45 8.86 17.40
C LEU A 326 -16.11 10.36 17.57
N ALA A 327 -16.78 11.24 16.82
CA ALA A 327 -16.62 12.69 16.94
C ALA A 327 -17.07 13.18 18.33
N ILE A 328 -18.20 12.68 18.83
CA ILE A 328 -18.71 12.98 20.18
C ILE A 328 -17.80 12.39 21.27
N GLY A 329 -17.28 11.17 21.09
CA GLY A 329 -16.33 10.55 22.02
C GLY A 329 -14.99 11.30 22.12
N THR A 330 -14.57 11.97 21.04
CA THR A 330 -13.38 12.83 21.04
C THR A 330 -13.64 14.16 21.75
N ILE A 331 -14.88 14.66 21.73
CA ILE A 331 -15.30 15.86 22.47
C ILE A 331 -15.54 15.53 23.97
N SER A 332 -16.02 14.32 24.28
CA SER A 332 -16.41 13.91 25.64
C SER A 332 -15.23 13.57 26.57
N LEU A 333 -13.99 13.48 26.07
CA LEU A 333 -12.79 13.43 26.92
C LEU A 333 -12.45 14.77 27.60
N THR A 334 -13.23 15.83 27.39
CA THR A 334 -13.01 17.13 28.05
C THR A 334 -14.03 17.52 29.10
N ASN A 335 -15.14 16.80 29.32
CA ASN A 335 -16.01 17.04 30.48
C ASN A 335 -16.99 15.88 30.72
N GLY A 336 -16.94 15.32 31.94
CA GLY A 336 -18.09 14.95 32.78
C GLY A 336 -19.14 13.95 32.29
N SER A 337 -19.17 12.78 32.98
CA SER A 337 -20.27 11.82 33.23
C SER A 337 -20.94 11.09 32.06
N LEU A 338 -20.70 9.78 32.00
CA LEU A 338 -21.07 8.82 30.96
C LEU A 338 -22.22 7.86 31.34
N GLU A 339 -23.14 8.23 32.25
CA GLU A 339 -24.18 7.31 32.73
C GLU A 339 -25.57 7.44 32.08
N GLU A 340 -25.89 8.53 31.38
CA GLU A 340 -27.27 8.72 30.85
C GLU A 340 -27.49 8.26 29.40
N VAL A 341 -26.44 8.12 28.58
CA VAL A 341 -26.60 7.81 27.14
C VAL A 341 -26.64 6.30 26.86
N PHE A 342 -26.12 5.46 27.76
CA PHE A 342 -26.08 4.00 27.57
C PHE A 342 -27.40 3.28 27.91
N LEU A 343 -28.31 3.89 28.66
CA LEU A 343 -29.55 3.25 29.11
C LEU A 343 -30.73 3.38 28.13
N ASN A 344 -30.69 4.31 27.18
CA ASN A 344 -31.78 4.50 26.21
C ASN A 344 -31.64 3.71 24.90
N ALA A 345 -30.51 3.06 24.66
CA ALA A 345 -30.26 2.30 23.42
C ALA A 345 -30.55 0.79 23.51
N THR A 346 -30.85 0.26 24.70
CA THR A 346 -31.08 -1.18 24.93
C THR A 346 -32.53 -1.55 25.24
N HIS A 347 -33.47 -0.59 25.22
CA HIS A 347 -34.88 -0.84 25.53
C HIS A 347 -35.86 -0.78 24.35
N ASN A 348 -35.36 -0.70 23.11
CA ASN A 348 -36.19 -0.91 21.91
C ASN A 348 -35.49 -1.85 20.92
N THR A 349 -35.44 -3.13 21.28
CA THR A 349 -35.67 -4.33 20.43
C THR A 349 -35.75 -5.56 21.32
#